data_AF-A0A3S0B034-F1
#
_entry.id   AF-A0A3S0B034-F1
#
_cell.length_a   1.000
_cell.length_b   1.000
_cell.length_c   1.000
_cell.angle_alpha   90.00
_cell.angle_beta   90.00
_cell.angle_gamma   90.00
#
_symmetry.space_group_name_H-M   'P 1'
#
loop_
_entity.id
_entity.type
_entity.pdbx_description
1 polymer ?
#
loop_
_entity_poly.entity_id
_entity_poly.type
_entity_poly.pdbx_seq_one_letter_code
_entity_poly.pdbx_strand_id
1 'polypeptide(L)'
;MPFFQNLFNEEFRGTFPLADRQYNITFRVPANTNSNHGTLSWTPGPYDLSSDNTLTINIAKSHNFKKFFSTAINVAGATASATTAQEVVDILRANVNFSDSLTAEVKVINKQTNTLGILIKAIDPLGVKFYISNSSAEKKLNFNGRAGVAEMPTYYTKHIIGSEDENSLCTLIELDTSDAVDQAIITEAGYDYTNALDDWELLGGRAEIFKFQKQTVDGSDRITQIIEYPAGAKAGDLARLTKYSYTSANKNADKITQVPYTLQSGDLVTP
;
A
#
# COMPACT_ATOMS: atom_id res chain seq x y z
N MET A 1 2.08 -10.35 -2.30
CA MET A 1 2.79 -9.07 -2.19
C MET A 1 1.93 -8.04 -1.50
N PRO A 2 2.52 -7.06 -0.79
CA PRO A 2 1.75 -6.18 0.07
C PRO A 2 1.22 -4.93 -0.64
N PHE A 3 -0.04 -4.62 -0.38
CA PHE A 3 -0.57 -3.29 -0.59
C PHE A 3 -0.28 -2.45 0.64
N PHE A 4 -0.01 -1.16 0.44
CA PHE A 4 0.21 -0.24 1.53
C PHE A 4 -0.79 0.88 1.47
N GLN A 5 -1.31 1.22 2.63
CA GLN A 5 -2.14 2.38 2.86
C GLN A 5 -1.33 3.49 3.53
N ASN A 6 -1.51 4.71 3.03
CA ASN A 6 -1.01 5.91 3.67
C ASN A 6 -2.18 6.63 4.35
N LEU A 7 -2.12 6.70 5.67
CA LEU A 7 -3.17 7.28 6.49
C LEU A 7 -3.03 8.79 6.68
N PHE A 8 -1.93 9.38 6.20
CA PHE A 8 -1.58 10.76 6.46
C PHE A 8 -1.68 11.63 5.20
N ASN A 9 -1.76 12.93 5.40
CA ASN A 9 -1.94 13.95 4.36
C ASN A 9 -0.66 14.23 3.56
N GLU A 10 0.50 13.72 3.96
CA GLU A 10 1.71 13.76 3.16
C GLU A 10 1.81 12.53 2.26
N GLU A 11 2.15 12.72 0.99
CA GLU A 11 2.44 11.61 0.08
C GLU A 11 3.68 10.85 0.55
N PHE A 12 3.60 9.52 0.60
CA PHE A 12 4.79 8.70 0.81
C PHE A 12 5.52 8.54 -0.53
N ARG A 13 6.82 8.89 -0.55
CA ARG A 13 7.68 8.69 -1.71
C ARG A 13 8.88 7.84 -1.33
N GLY A 14 8.84 6.59 -1.78
CA GLY A 14 9.96 5.68 -1.75
C GLY A 14 10.79 5.81 -3.01
N THR A 15 12.11 5.79 -2.90
CA THR A 15 12.99 5.58 -4.04
C THR A 15 13.84 4.38 -3.76
N PHE A 16 13.90 3.46 -4.72
CA PHE A 16 14.86 2.39 -4.69
C PHE A 16 16.12 2.88 -5.44
N PRO A 17 17.19 3.27 -4.72
CA PRO A 17 18.40 3.79 -5.37
C PRO A 17 19.06 2.64 -6.13
N LEU A 18 18.98 2.71 -7.45
CA LEU A 18 19.71 1.81 -8.33
C LEU A 18 21.06 2.46 -8.69
N ALA A 19 21.91 1.72 -9.40
CA ALA A 19 23.28 2.12 -9.69
C ALA A 19 23.40 3.47 -10.44
N ASP A 20 22.39 3.85 -11.24
CA ASP A 20 22.34 5.12 -11.97
C ASP A 20 21.07 5.92 -11.61
N ARG A 21 21.28 7.21 -11.31
CA ARG A 21 20.26 8.18 -10.88
C ARG A 21 19.15 8.37 -11.92
N GLN A 22 19.42 8.12 -13.20
CA GLN A 22 18.42 8.21 -14.27
C GLN A 22 17.40 7.07 -14.25
N TYR A 23 17.73 5.94 -13.61
CA TYR A 23 16.89 4.72 -13.60
C TYR A 23 16.28 4.42 -12.23
N ASN A 24 16.34 5.38 -11.29
CA ASN A 24 15.76 5.20 -9.97
C ASN A 24 14.24 4.97 -10.06
N ILE A 25 13.81 3.82 -9.56
CA ILE A 25 12.39 3.48 -9.49
C ILE A 25 11.80 4.16 -8.27
N THR A 26 10.75 4.95 -8.50
CA THR A 26 10.04 5.67 -7.45
C THR A 26 8.70 4.99 -7.21
N PHE A 27 8.44 4.68 -5.94
CA PHE A 27 7.17 4.14 -5.47
C PHE A 27 6.46 5.24 -4.68
N ARG A 28 5.15 5.37 -4.90
CA ARG A 28 4.35 6.46 -4.34
C ARG A 28 3.08 5.90 -3.76
N VAL A 29 2.79 6.25 -2.51
CA VAL A 29 1.47 6.06 -1.92
C VAL A 29 0.83 7.44 -1.81
N PRO A 30 -0.30 7.70 -2.47
CA PRO A 30 -0.98 8.99 -2.42
C PRO A 30 -1.25 9.45 -0.99
N ALA A 31 -1.40 10.76 -0.80
CA ALA A 31 -1.85 11.30 0.47
C ALA A 31 -3.30 10.88 0.77
N ASN A 32 -3.60 10.67 2.05
CA ASN A 32 -4.98 10.57 2.52
C ASN A 32 -5.67 11.93 2.37
N THR A 33 -6.96 11.91 2.03
CA THR A 33 -7.80 13.11 2.08
C THR A 33 -7.95 13.62 3.51
N ASN A 34 -8.01 12.71 4.47
CA ASN A 34 -7.96 13.03 5.89
C ASN A 34 -6.54 13.42 6.31
N SER A 35 -6.42 14.32 7.29
CA SER A 35 -5.12 14.74 7.80
C SER A 35 -4.75 14.01 9.07
N ASN A 36 -3.45 14.02 9.36
CA ASN A 36 -2.88 13.60 10.65
C ASN A 36 -3.49 14.30 11.88
N HIS A 37 -4.19 15.41 11.69
CA HIS A 37 -4.82 16.22 12.76
C HIS A 37 -6.35 16.18 12.75
N GLY A 38 -6.96 15.62 11.70
CA GLY A 38 -8.40 15.67 11.50
C GLY A 38 -8.86 14.61 10.51
N THR A 39 -9.72 13.70 10.97
CA THR A 39 -10.29 12.64 10.13
C THR A 39 -11.82 12.70 10.14
N LEU A 40 -12.40 12.68 8.95
CA LEU A 40 -13.84 12.70 8.71
C LEU A 40 -14.30 11.30 8.26
N SER A 41 -15.39 10.81 8.83
CA SER A 41 -16.07 9.61 8.36
C SER A 41 -16.73 9.86 7.01
N TRP A 42 -16.55 8.98 6.03
CA TRP A 42 -17.13 9.15 4.70
C TRP A 42 -18.51 8.51 4.56
N THR A 43 -18.89 7.61 5.46
CA THR A 43 -20.24 7.02 5.46
C THR A 43 -21.22 7.91 6.22
N PRO A 44 -22.39 8.20 5.63
CA PRO A 44 -23.46 8.90 6.33
C PRO A 44 -24.20 7.99 7.29
N GLY A 45 -24.56 8.51 8.48
CA GLY A 45 -25.41 7.78 9.41
C GLY A 45 -26.88 7.70 8.97
N PRO A 46 -27.71 6.86 9.62
CA PRO A 46 -27.36 5.99 10.76
C PRO A 46 -26.52 4.77 10.37
N TYR A 47 -25.79 4.23 11.34
CA TYR A 47 -24.83 3.14 11.18
C TYR A 47 -25.35 1.85 11.81
N ASP A 48 -25.16 0.73 11.12
CA ASP A 48 -25.37 -0.61 11.70
C ASP A 48 -24.07 -1.09 12.35
N LEU A 49 -23.95 -0.84 13.65
CA LEU A 49 -22.86 -1.25 14.53
C LEU A 49 -23.27 -2.45 15.40
N SER A 50 -24.16 -3.32 14.93
CA SER A 50 -24.59 -4.51 15.69
C SER A 50 -23.46 -5.53 15.90
N SER A 51 -22.60 -5.72 14.89
CA SER A 51 -21.47 -6.66 14.90
C SER A 51 -20.11 -5.97 14.95
N ASP A 52 -19.99 -4.83 14.28
CA ASP A 52 -18.75 -4.07 14.07
C ASP A 52 -18.82 -2.77 14.88
N ASN A 53 -18.69 -2.87 16.20
CA ASN A 53 -18.99 -1.76 17.12
C ASN A 53 -17.77 -1.09 17.75
N THR A 54 -16.58 -1.63 17.57
CA THR A 54 -15.39 -1.14 18.26
C THR A 54 -14.56 -0.28 17.32
N LEU A 55 -14.38 1.00 17.65
CA LEU A 55 -13.48 1.90 16.94
C LEU A 55 -12.11 1.88 17.62
N THR A 56 -11.08 1.47 16.88
CA THR A 56 -9.69 1.46 17.35
C THR A 56 -8.95 2.66 16.81
N ILE A 57 -8.53 3.55 17.71
CA ILE A 57 -7.83 4.78 17.39
C ILE A 57 -6.39 4.66 17.91
N ASN A 58 -5.43 4.93 17.04
CA ASN A 58 -4.01 4.85 17.36
C ASN A 58 -3.44 6.25 17.46
N ILE A 59 -2.81 6.57 18.58
CA ILE A 59 -2.38 7.93 18.92
C ILE A 59 -0.89 7.92 19.23
N ALA A 60 -0.15 8.92 18.77
CA ALA A 60 1.24 9.18 19.09
C ALA A 60 1.41 10.61 19.62
N LYS A 61 2.07 10.76 20.78
CA LYS A 61 2.26 12.03 21.51
C LYS A 61 3.71 12.53 21.59
N SER A 62 4.63 11.85 20.89
CA SER A 62 6.07 12.17 20.94
C SER A 62 6.50 13.00 19.74
N HIS A 63 7.55 13.82 19.88
CA HIS A 63 8.14 14.61 18.80
C HIS A 63 8.48 13.82 17.52
N ASN A 64 8.76 12.52 17.64
CA ASN A 64 9.14 11.67 16.51
C ASN A 64 7.96 10.87 15.92
N PHE A 65 6.79 10.87 16.58
CA PHE A 65 5.58 10.15 16.18
C PHE A 65 5.75 8.67 15.73
N LYS A 66 6.79 7.96 16.22
CA LYS A 66 7.09 6.58 15.82
C LYS A 66 6.32 5.52 16.61
N LYS A 67 5.90 5.85 17.84
CA LYS A 67 5.22 4.92 18.75
C LYS A 67 3.76 5.32 18.90
N PHE A 68 2.87 4.44 18.47
CA PHE A 68 1.43 4.60 18.60
C PHE A 68 0.91 3.72 19.74
N PHE A 69 -0.03 4.25 20.51
CA PHE A 69 -0.81 3.50 21.47
C PHE A 69 -2.26 3.39 20.96
N SER A 70 -2.85 2.21 21.09
CA SER A 70 -4.19 1.93 20.61
C SER A 70 -5.22 2.14 21.72
N THR A 71 -6.31 2.84 21.41
CA THR A 71 -7.48 2.99 22.26
C THR A 71 -8.68 2.40 21.52
N ALA A 72 -9.24 1.32 22.05
CA ALA A 72 -10.42 0.66 21.50
C ALA A 72 -11.68 1.11 22.28
N ILE A 73 -12.68 1.62 21.56
CA ILE A 73 -13.90 2.20 22.15
C ILE A 73 -15.09 1.58 21.45
N ASN A 74 -16.01 0.97 22.21
CA ASN A 74 -17.30 0.57 21.67
C ASN A 74 -18.11 1.85 21.40
N VAL A 75 -18.48 2.06 20.13
CA VAL A 75 -19.18 3.24 19.62
C VAL A 75 -20.63 2.95 19.21
N ALA A 76 -21.17 1.78 19.54
CA ALA A 76 -22.59 1.48 19.30
C ALA A 76 -23.49 2.31 20.23
N GLY A 77 -24.51 2.93 19.65
CA GLY A 77 -25.52 3.70 20.37
C GLY A 77 -26.53 2.83 21.11
N ALA A 78 -27.62 3.43 21.58
CA ALA A 78 -28.66 2.70 22.30
C ALA A 78 -29.32 1.61 21.43
N THR A 79 -29.46 1.89 20.13
CA THR A 79 -29.88 0.91 19.11
C THR A 79 -28.73 0.66 18.15
N ALA A 80 -27.96 -0.41 18.38
CA ALA A 80 -26.72 -0.69 17.65
C ALA A 80 -26.90 -0.71 16.12
N SER A 81 -28.03 -1.23 15.61
CA SER A 81 -28.32 -1.32 14.17
C SER A 81 -28.70 0.01 13.50
N ALA A 82 -28.86 1.10 14.27
CA ALA A 82 -29.27 2.41 13.79
C ALA A 82 -28.57 3.54 14.57
N THR A 83 -27.30 3.34 14.91
CA THR A 83 -26.53 4.30 15.70
C THR A 83 -26.34 5.60 14.92
N THR A 84 -26.64 6.74 15.51
CA THR A 84 -26.48 8.05 14.89
C THR A 84 -25.06 8.60 15.03
N ALA A 85 -24.67 9.53 14.15
CA ALA A 85 -23.38 10.23 14.28
C ALA A 85 -23.25 10.98 15.61
N GLN A 86 -24.35 11.51 16.16
CA GLN A 86 -24.35 12.19 17.45
C GLN A 86 -24.06 11.22 18.60
N GLU A 87 -24.69 10.04 18.62
CA GLU A 87 -24.41 9.02 19.64
C GLU A 87 -22.94 8.59 19.62
N VAL A 88 -22.35 8.38 18.43
CA VAL A 88 -20.92 8.06 18.32
C VAL A 88 -20.05 9.16 18.91
N VAL A 89 -20.34 10.43 18.59
CA VAL A 89 -19.59 11.59 19.12
C VAL A 89 -19.71 11.68 20.64
N ASP A 90 -20.90 11.46 21.20
CA ASP A 90 -21.13 11.51 22.64
C ASP A 90 -20.39 10.39 23.37
N ILE A 91 -20.39 9.18 22.82
CA ILE A 91 -19.64 8.04 23.35
C ILE A 91 -18.13 8.30 23.32
N LEU A 92 -17.60 8.83 22.22
CA LEU A 92 -16.19 9.18 22.11
C LEU A 92 -15.78 10.23 23.15
N ARG A 93 -16.58 11.30 23.30
CA ARG A 93 -16.31 12.37 24.27
C ARG A 93 -16.41 11.89 25.73
N ALA A 94 -17.26 10.90 26.01
CA ALA A 94 -17.37 10.30 27.34
C ALA A 94 -16.14 9.44 27.70
N ASN A 95 -15.36 8.99 26.72
CA ASN A 95 -14.15 8.20 26.96
C ASN A 95 -12.97 9.09 27.37
N VAL A 96 -12.43 8.88 28.58
CA VAL A 96 -11.35 9.70 29.14
C VAL A 96 -10.05 9.60 28.33
N ASN A 97 -9.68 8.41 27.84
CA ASN A 97 -8.45 8.21 27.06
C ASN A 97 -8.51 8.91 25.70
N PHE A 98 -9.71 8.99 25.10
CA PHE A 98 -9.95 9.75 23.89
C PHE A 98 -9.88 11.26 24.14
N SER A 99 -10.68 11.74 25.10
CA SER A 99 -10.87 13.18 25.36
C SER A 99 -9.64 13.88 25.93
N ASP A 100 -8.64 13.13 26.40
CA ASP A 100 -7.33 13.67 26.79
C ASP A 100 -6.51 14.20 25.60
N SER A 101 -6.81 13.79 24.37
CA SER A 101 -5.96 14.10 23.20
C SER A 101 -6.72 14.45 21.94
N LEU A 102 -7.96 13.99 21.85
CA LEU A 102 -8.81 14.13 20.68
C LEU A 102 -10.14 14.76 21.08
N THR A 103 -10.77 15.41 20.11
CA THR A 103 -12.16 15.87 20.19
C THR A 103 -12.94 15.29 19.02
N ALA A 104 -14.21 14.99 19.24
CA ALA A 104 -15.13 14.53 18.21
C ALA A 104 -16.23 15.59 18.00
N GLU A 105 -16.73 15.78 16.79
CA GLU A 105 -17.90 16.61 16.51
C GLU A 105 -18.70 16.05 15.34
N VAL A 106 -20.01 16.33 15.32
CA VAL A 106 -20.84 16.03 14.15
C VAL A 106 -20.61 17.11 13.12
N LYS A 107 -20.35 16.71 11.88
CA LYS A 107 -20.10 17.62 10.76
C LYS A 107 -20.93 17.25 9.54
N VAL A 108 -21.41 18.26 8.82
CA VAL A 108 -22.09 18.06 7.54
C VAL A 108 -21.04 17.63 6.49
N ILE A 109 -21.14 16.39 6.00
CA ILE A 109 -20.30 15.85 4.92
C ILE A 109 -20.82 16.36 3.57
N ASN A 110 -22.14 16.36 3.36
CA ASN A 110 -22.77 16.83 2.14
C ASN A 110 -23.79 17.93 2.45
N LYS A 111 -23.51 19.14 1.99
CA LYS A 111 -24.36 20.33 2.21
C LYS A 111 -25.70 20.25 1.48
N GLN A 112 -25.77 19.54 0.35
CA GLN A 112 -27.00 19.46 -0.47
C GLN A 112 -28.03 18.55 0.19
N THR A 113 -27.58 17.43 0.76
CA THR A 113 -28.42 16.43 1.42
C THR A 113 -28.46 16.60 2.94
N ASN A 114 -27.79 17.64 3.47
CA ASN A 114 -27.58 17.90 4.89
C ASN A 114 -27.12 16.65 5.66
N THR A 115 -26.25 15.87 5.04
CA THR A 115 -25.86 14.57 5.57
C THR A 115 -24.74 14.71 6.57
N LEU A 116 -24.89 14.06 7.72
CA LEU A 116 -24.00 14.19 8.86
C LEU A 116 -22.98 13.06 8.92
N GLY A 117 -21.78 13.40 9.38
CA GLY A 117 -20.67 12.51 9.67
C GLY A 117 -20.00 12.85 10.98
N ILE A 118 -19.01 12.06 11.32
CA ILE A 118 -18.20 12.19 12.52
C ILE A 118 -16.85 12.78 12.10
N LEU A 119 -16.46 13.88 12.73
CA LEU A 119 -15.12 14.44 12.60
C LEU A 119 -14.38 14.27 13.91
N ILE A 120 -13.22 13.62 13.86
CA ILE A 120 -12.29 13.50 14.98
C ILE A 120 -11.10 14.43 14.70
N LYS A 121 -10.70 15.21 15.70
CA LYS A 121 -9.58 16.16 15.61
C LYS A 121 -8.62 15.99 16.79
N ALA A 122 -7.34 16.25 16.56
CA ALA A 122 -6.37 16.42 17.64
C ALA A 122 -6.63 17.72 18.42
N ILE A 123 -6.56 17.67 19.75
CA ILE A 123 -6.63 18.87 20.61
C ILE A 123 -5.39 19.74 20.42
N ASP A 124 -4.21 19.10 20.39
CA ASP A 124 -2.94 19.73 20.03
C ASP A 124 -2.44 19.11 18.71
N PRO A 125 -2.74 19.74 17.55
CA PRO A 125 -2.29 19.26 16.24
C PRO A 125 -0.77 19.09 16.17
N LEU A 126 0.01 19.94 16.82
CA LEU A 126 1.47 19.86 16.73
C LEU A 126 2.07 18.78 17.63
N GLY A 127 1.39 18.45 18.73
CA GLY A 127 1.84 17.43 19.70
C GLY A 127 1.23 16.04 19.51
N VAL A 128 0.19 15.90 18.67
CA VAL A 128 -0.56 14.65 18.50
C VAL A 128 -0.72 14.28 17.03
N LYS A 129 -0.33 13.04 16.72
CA LYS A 129 -0.63 12.38 15.45
C LYS A 129 -1.49 11.16 15.72
N PHE A 130 -2.51 10.93 14.92
CA PHE A 130 -3.38 9.77 15.11
C PHE A 130 -3.90 9.21 13.79
N TYR A 131 -4.41 7.99 13.85
CA TYR A 131 -5.13 7.34 12.76
C TYR A 131 -6.13 6.32 13.30
N ILE A 132 -7.03 5.85 12.43
CA ILE A 132 -8.02 4.84 12.75
C ILE A 132 -7.60 3.52 12.10
N SER A 133 -7.63 2.42 12.84
CA SER A 133 -7.33 1.09 12.28
C SER A 133 -8.45 0.61 11.36
N ASN A 134 -8.11 -0.12 10.30
CA ASN A 134 -9.05 -0.81 9.40
C ASN A 134 -9.70 -2.02 10.09
N SER A 135 -10.49 -1.79 11.14
CA SER A 135 -11.04 -2.88 11.95
C SER A 135 -12.41 -2.53 12.51
N SER A 136 -13.25 -3.55 12.71
CA SER A 136 -14.56 -3.47 13.38
C SER A 136 -15.37 -2.24 12.92
N ALA A 137 -15.61 -1.24 13.77
CA ALA A 137 -16.47 -0.09 13.44
C ALA A 137 -16.03 0.72 12.21
N GLU A 138 -14.73 0.69 11.88
CA GLU A 138 -14.23 1.37 10.68
C GLU A 138 -14.90 0.86 9.40
N LYS A 139 -15.32 -0.41 9.35
CA LYS A 139 -16.07 -0.99 8.21
C LYS A 139 -17.36 -0.26 7.89
N LYS A 140 -17.96 0.38 8.89
CA LYS A 140 -19.26 1.04 8.79
C LYS A 140 -19.11 2.56 8.73
N LEU A 141 -18.15 3.10 9.47
CA LEU A 141 -17.91 4.55 9.54
C LEU A 141 -17.08 5.06 8.35
N ASN A 142 -16.18 4.22 7.84
CA ASN A 142 -15.35 4.47 6.68
C ASN A 142 -14.58 5.80 6.76
N PHE A 143 -13.76 5.99 7.79
CA PHE A 143 -12.81 7.10 7.84
C PHE A 143 -11.67 6.96 6.82
N ASN A 144 -11.33 5.73 6.46
CA ASN A 144 -10.17 5.38 5.64
C ASN A 144 -10.49 5.13 4.16
N GLY A 145 -11.76 5.19 3.75
CA GLY A 145 -12.17 4.95 2.34
C GLY A 145 -11.59 5.93 1.32
N ARG A 146 -10.96 7.03 1.76
CA ARG A 146 -10.20 7.96 0.90
C ARG A 146 -8.72 8.04 1.22
N ALA A 147 -8.19 7.03 1.90
CA ALA A 147 -6.75 6.88 2.10
C ALA A 147 -6.08 6.52 0.78
N GLY A 148 -4.85 6.98 0.58
CA GLY A 148 -4.05 6.54 -0.56
C GLY A 148 -3.62 5.10 -0.37
N VAL A 149 -3.81 4.27 -1.39
CA VAL A 149 -3.30 2.91 -1.44
C VAL A 149 -2.39 2.79 -2.65
N ALA A 150 -1.32 2.01 -2.50
CA ALA A 150 -0.52 1.57 -3.64
C ALA A 150 0.06 0.19 -3.38
N GLU A 151 0.24 -0.55 -4.46
CA GLU A 151 1.07 -1.75 -4.47
C GLU A 151 2.55 -1.35 -4.48
N MET A 152 3.34 -1.90 -3.55
CA MET A 152 4.76 -1.58 -3.46
C MET A 152 5.60 -2.81 -3.07
N PRO A 153 6.91 -2.76 -3.32
CA PRO A 153 7.81 -3.84 -2.91
C PRO A 153 7.83 -4.11 -1.41
N THR A 154 8.08 -5.35 -1.02
CA THR A 154 8.24 -5.81 0.37
C THR A 154 9.32 -5.03 1.13
N TYR A 155 10.30 -4.47 0.43
CA TYR A 155 11.30 -3.56 1.01
C TYR A 155 10.68 -2.39 1.78
N TYR A 156 9.47 -1.95 1.41
CA TYR A 156 8.77 -0.85 2.09
C TYR A 156 8.07 -1.26 3.39
N THR A 157 8.01 -2.56 3.73
CA THR A 157 7.51 -3.05 5.02
C THR A 157 8.28 -2.42 6.19
N LYS A 158 9.54 -2.02 6.03
CA LYS A 158 10.27 -1.28 7.09
C LYS A 158 9.64 0.08 7.44
N HIS A 159 8.87 0.70 6.55
CA HIS A 159 8.21 1.99 6.75
C HIS A 159 6.82 1.87 7.41
N ILE A 160 6.37 0.64 7.71
CA ILE A 160 5.11 0.45 8.41
C ILE A 160 5.16 0.99 9.84
N ILE A 161 4.00 1.40 10.33
CA ILE A 161 3.80 1.79 11.71
C ILE A 161 4.14 0.60 12.62
N GLY A 162 4.94 0.84 13.65
CA GLY A 162 5.40 -0.20 14.58
C GLY A 162 6.69 -0.92 14.17
N SER A 163 7.27 -0.58 13.02
CA SER A 163 8.60 -1.05 12.63
C SER A 163 9.68 -0.62 13.63
N GLU A 164 10.64 -1.51 13.89
CA GLU A 164 11.81 -1.24 14.74
C GLU A 164 12.96 -0.53 14.00
N ASP A 165 12.85 -0.34 12.67
CA ASP A 165 13.91 0.29 11.87
C ASP A 165 14.07 1.78 12.22
N GLU A 166 15.29 2.17 12.62
CA GLU A 166 15.65 3.54 12.96
C GLU A 166 15.44 4.51 11.80
N ASN A 167 15.57 4.05 10.55
CA ASN A 167 15.37 4.83 9.33
C ASN A 167 13.92 4.77 8.83
N SER A 168 13.02 4.06 9.53
CA SER A 168 11.61 4.03 9.22
C SER A 168 10.98 5.42 9.36
N LEU A 169 10.04 5.69 8.45
CA LEU A 169 9.15 6.85 8.54
C LEU A 169 7.88 6.54 9.36
N CYS A 170 7.57 5.26 9.59
CA CYS A 170 6.39 4.81 10.33
C CYS A 170 5.10 5.51 9.83
N THR A 171 4.91 5.53 8.52
CA THR A 171 3.79 6.25 7.87
C THR A 171 2.78 5.33 7.20
N LEU A 172 3.15 4.07 6.97
CA LEU A 172 2.36 3.13 6.18
C LEU A 172 1.67 2.09 7.07
N ILE A 173 0.57 1.56 6.57
CA ILE A 173 0.00 0.29 7.02
C ILE A 173 0.10 -0.69 5.85
N GLU A 174 0.59 -1.89 6.14
CA GLU A 174 0.49 -3.02 5.22
C GLU A 174 -0.93 -3.60 5.32
N LEU A 175 -1.60 -3.70 4.18
CA LEU A 175 -2.98 -4.18 4.07
C LEU A 175 -2.98 -5.70 3.89
N ASP A 176 -3.84 -6.38 4.65
CA ASP A 176 -4.01 -7.83 4.61
C ASP A 176 -5.01 -8.21 3.51
N THR A 177 -4.53 -8.82 2.42
CA THR A 177 -5.39 -9.26 1.31
C THR A 177 -6.34 -10.39 1.70
N SER A 178 -6.20 -10.99 2.88
CA SER A 178 -7.13 -11.99 3.41
C SER A 178 -8.26 -11.38 4.27
N ASP A 179 -8.12 -10.14 4.74
CA ASP A 179 -9.16 -9.44 5.50
C ASP A 179 -10.11 -8.67 4.58
N ALA A 180 -11.42 -8.85 4.81
CA ALA A 180 -12.45 -8.25 3.96
C ALA A 180 -12.48 -6.71 4.02
N VAL A 181 -11.98 -6.10 5.11
CA VAL A 181 -11.89 -4.62 5.21
C VAL A 181 -10.82 -4.09 4.29
N ASP A 182 -9.63 -4.66 4.40
CA ASP A 182 -8.49 -4.26 3.59
C ASP A 182 -8.73 -4.56 2.11
N GLN A 183 -9.38 -5.68 1.77
CA GLN A 183 -9.84 -5.96 0.40
C GLN A 183 -10.74 -4.85 -0.17
N ALA A 184 -11.69 -4.34 0.62
CA ALA A 184 -12.56 -3.25 0.19
C ALA A 184 -11.78 -1.96 -0.03
N ILE A 185 -10.82 -1.64 0.85
CA ILE A 185 -9.94 -0.46 0.74
C ILE A 185 -9.05 -0.56 -0.52
N ILE A 186 -8.47 -1.73 -0.79
CA ILE A 186 -7.66 -2.00 -1.99
C ILE A 186 -8.51 -1.83 -3.26
N THR A 187 -9.72 -2.38 -3.24
CA THR A 187 -10.66 -2.33 -4.38
C THR A 187 -11.15 -0.91 -4.65
N GLU A 188 -11.49 -0.14 -3.62
CA GLU A 188 -11.91 1.26 -3.73
C GLU A 188 -10.79 2.15 -4.31
N ALA A 189 -9.53 1.81 -4.03
CA ALA A 189 -8.37 2.45 -4.64
C ALA A 189 -8.08 2.01 -6.09
N GLY A 190 -8.85 1.06 -6.64
CA GLY A 190 -8.74 0.61 -8.02
C GLY A 190 -7.72 -0.52 -8.26
N TYR A 191 -7.28 -1.20 -7.21
CA TYR A 191 -6.37 -2.33 -7.29
C TYR A 191 -7.10 -3.67 -7.16
N ASP A 192 -6.49 -4.74 -7.67
CA ASP A 192 -6.99 -6.11 -7.54
C ASP A 192 -6.22 -6.84 -6.44
N TYR A 193 -6.86 -7.03 -5.28
CA TYR A 193 -6.26 -7.72 -4.14
C TYR A 193 -5.98 -9.21 -4.38
N THR A 194 -6.60 -9.81 -5.42
CA THR A 194 -6.42 -11.24 -5.73
C THR A 194 -5.19 -11.50 -6.60
N ASN A 195 -4.69 -10.46 -7.29
CA ASN A 195 -3.60 -10.54 -8.26
C ASN A 195 -2.49 -9.55 -7.91
N ALA A 196 -1.99 -9.62 -6.67
CA ALA A 196 -0.84 -8.82 -6.26
C ALA A 196 0.42 -9.25 -7.04
N LEU A 197 1.08 -8.29 -7.69
CA LEU A 197 2.31 -8.44 -8.45
C LEU A 197 3.49 -8.72 -7.54
N ASP A 198 4.41 -9.57 -7.99
CA ASP A 198 5.69 -9.85 -7.34
C ASP A 198 6.64 -8.63 -7.33
N ASP A 199 7.58 -8.60 -6.36
CA ASP A 199 8.58 -7.51 -6.21
C ASP A 199 9.29 -7.21 -7.54
N TRP A 200 9.62 -8.27 -8.29
CA TRP A 200 10.34 -8.17 -9.55
C TRP A 200 9.47 -7.61 -10.67
N GLU A 201 8.14 -7.83 -10.65
CA GLU A 201 7.20 -7.30 -11.63
C GLU A 201 7.05 -5.78 -11.50
N LEU A 202 7.08 -5.29 -10.26
CA LEU A 202 7.01 -3.87 -9.93
C LEU A 202 8.23 -3.07 -10.40
N LEU A 203 9.32 -3.74 -10.77
CA LEU A 203 10.49 -3.08 -11.36
C LEU A 203 10.24 -2.61 -12.80
N GLY A 204 9.21 -3.15 -13.46
CA GLY A 204 8.72 -2.70 -14.76
C GLY A 204 9.78 -2.67 -15.87
N GLY A 205 10.77 -3.56 -15.81
CA GLY A 205 11.85 -3.65 -16.80
C GLY A 205 12.89 -2.53 -16.70
N ARG A 206 12.88 -1.72 -15.62
CA ARG A 206 13.75 -0.54 -15.49
C ARG A 206 15.01 -0.76 -14.65
N ALA A 207 15.10 -1.92 -13.98
CA ALA A 207 16.21 -2.23 -13.11
C ALA A 207 17.25 -3.11 -13.82
N GLU A 208 18.31 -2.52 -14.38
CA GLU A 208 19.36 -3.28 -15.06
C GLU A 208 20.18 -4.19 -14.13
N ILE A 209 20.11 -3.98 -12.82
CA ILE A 209 20.83 -4.81 -11.85
C ILE A 209 20.17 -6.18 -11.63
N PHE A 210 18.86 -6.29 -11.91
CA PHE A 210 18.11 -7.53 -11.79
C PHE A 210 17.73 -7.97 -13.20
N LYS A 211 18.33 -9.05 -13.68
CA LYS A 211 18.11 -9.54 -15.05
C LYS A 211 17.69 -10.99 -15.04
N PHE A 212 16.79 -11.32 -15.95
CA PHE A 212 16.43 -12.69 -16.27
C PHE A 212 17.07 -13.11 -17.58
N GLN A 213 17.31 -14.41 -17.71
CA GLN A 213 17.90 -15.01 -18.90
C GLN A 213 17.11 -16.25 -19.30
N LYS A 214 16.64 -16.28 -20.55
CA LYS A 214 16.11 -17.49 -21.18
C LYS A 214 17.18 -18.08 -22.07
N GLN A 215 17.54 -19.34 -21.81
CA GLN A 215 18.53 -20.07 -22.59
C GLN A 215 17.85 -21.09 -23.51
N THR A 216 18.29 -21.14 -24.77
CA THR A 216 17.89 -22.17 -25.72
C THR A 216 19.08 -23.06 -26.01
N VAL A 217 18.91 -24.37 -25.89
CA VAL A 217 19.95 -25.36 -26.20
C VAL A 217 19.61 -26.15 -27.48
N ASP A 218 20.63 -26.65 -28.16
CA ASP A 218 20.45 -27.61 -29.26
C ASP A 218 20.35 -29.06 -28.76
N GLY A 219 20.22 -30.02 -29.68
CA GLY A 219 20.15 -31.45 -29.35
C GLY A 219 21.46 -32.06 -28.79
N SER A 220 22.50 -31.25 -28.57
CA SER A 220 23.75 -31.64 -27.91
C SER A 220 23.95 -30.88 -26.59
N ASP A 221 22.88 -30.29 -26.03
CA ASP A 221 22.87 -29.48 -24.81
C ASP A 221 23.83 -28.27 -24.86
N ARG A 222 24.12 -27.76 -26.06
CA ARG A 222 24.91 -26.53 -26.22
C ARG A 222 23.99 -25.34 -26.29
N ILE A 223 24.31 -24.28 -25.54
CA ILE A 223 23.56 -23.02 -25.59
C ILE A 223 23.71 -22.42 -26.99
N THR A 224 22.60 -22.27 -27.70
CA THR A 224 22.54 -21.62 -29.01
C THR A 224 22.09 -20.17 -28.91
N GLN A 225 21.28 -19.84 -27.89
CA GLN A 225 20.73 -18.51 -27.69
C GLN A 225 20.58 -18.20 -26.19
N ILE A 226 20.84 -16.94 -25.84
CA ILE A 226 20.47 -16.36 -24.54
C ILE A 226 19.72 -15.07 -24.81
N ILE A 227 18.48 -14.98 -24.32
CA ILE A 227 17.71 -13.74 -24.29
C ILE A 227 17.83 -13.19 -22.87
N GLU A 228 18.48 -12.03 -22.72
CA GLU A 228 18.66 -11.35 -21.45
C GLU A 228 17.82 -10.07 -21.40
N TYR A 229 17.08 -9.88 -20.32
CA TYR A 229 16.23 -8.71 -20.11
C TYR A 229 16.12 -8.34 -18.63
N PRO A 230 15.79 -7.09 -18.31
CA PRO A 230 15.58 -6.66 -16.92
C PRO A 230 14.34 -7.33 -16.30
N ALA A 231 14.37 -7.53 -14.99
CA ALA A 231 13.23 -8.03 -14.22
C ALA A 231 12.01 -7.10 -14.36
N GLY A 232 10.83 -7.70 -14.50
CA GLY A 232 9.55 -7.00 -14.70
C GLY A 232 9.34 -6.49 -16.13
N ALA A 233 10.19 -6.87 -17.09
CA ALA A 233 9.96 -6.60 -18.50
C ALA A 233 8.73 -7.35 -19.02
N LYS A 234 8.04 -6.75 -19.99
CA LYS A 234 6.84 -7.27 -20.64
C LYS A 234 7.12 -7.64 -22.10
N ALA A 235 6.25 -8.43 -22.69
CA ALA A 235 6.30 -8.69 -24.14
C ALA A 235 6.20 -7.36 -24.90
N GLY A 236 7.08 -7.16 -25.89
CA GLY A 236 7.25 -5.89 -26.59
C GLY A 236 8.43 -5.04 -26.09
N ASP A 237 8.96 -5.31 -24.88
CA ASP A 237 10.12 -4.58 -24.38
C ASP A 237 11.43 -5.02 -25.06
N LEU A 238 12.43 -4.14 -25.00
CA LEU A 238 13.74 -4.39 -25.57
C LEU A 238 14.56 -5.32 -24.66
N ALA A 239 15.21 -6.29 -25.27
CA ALA A 239 16.11 -7.25 -24.65
C ALA A 239 17.39 -7.40 -25.48
N ARG A 240 18.36 -8.12 -24.92
CA ARG A 240 19.59 -8.50 -25.60
C ARG A 240 19.53 -9.98 -25.99
N LEU A 241 19.59 -10.27 -27.28
CA LEU A 241 19.73 -11.63 -27.78
C LEU A 241 21.19 -11.92 -28.12
N THR A 242 21.77 -12.89 -27.42
CA THR A 242 23.10 -13.44 -27.72
C THR A 242 22.93 -14.76 -28.47
N LYS A 243 23.50 -14.87 -29.67
CA LYS A 243 23.50 -16.10 -30.48
C LYS A 243 24.89 -16.71 -30.49
N TYR A 244 24.93 -18.03 -30.37
CA TYR A 244 26.13 -18.85 -30.39
C TYR A 244 26.05 -19.79 -31.60
N SER A 245 27.09 -19.82 -32.42
CA SER A 245 27.21 -20.77 -33.54
C SER A 245 28.41 -21.69 -33.35
N TYR A 246 28.23 -22.94 -33.75
CA TYR A 246 29.21 -24.02 -33.58
C TYR A 246 29.46 -24.72 -34.91
N THR A 247 30.68 -25.15 -35.11
CA THR A 247 31.14 -25.96 -36.23
C THR A 247 31.23 -27.39 -35.74
N SER A 248 30.49 -28.29 -36.39
CA SER A 248 30.49 -29.72 -36.06
C SER A 248 30.20 -29.97 -34.56
N ALA A 249 30.97 -30.86 -33.93
CA ALA A 249 30.79 -31.29 -32.55
C ALA A 249 31.53 -30.41 -31.52
N ASN A 250 31.99 -29.21 -31.90
CA ASN A 250 32.64 -28.30 -30.96
C ASN A 250 31.71 -27.96 -29.79
N LYS A 251 32.24 -28.02 -28.57
CA LYS A 251 31.52 -27.62 -27.34
C LYS A 251 31.63 -26.12 -27.06
N ASN A 252 32.60 -25.45 -27.66
CA ASN A 252 32.79 -24.01 -27.57
C ASN A 252 32.25 -23.35 -28.85
N ALA A 253 31.61 -22.20 -28.71
CA ALA A 253 31.08 -21.47 -29.86
C ALA A 253 32.21 -20.84 -30.68
N ASP A 254 32.15 -20.96 -31.99
CA ASP A 254 33.12 -20.33 -32.90
C ASP A 254 32.79 -18.84 -33.10
N LYS A 255 31.52 -18.46 -32.93
CA LYS A 255 31.05 -17.08 -33.03
C LYS A 255 29.96 -16.80 -32.01
N ILE A 256 30.08 -15.62 -31.40
CA ILE A 256 29.08 -15.06 -30.49
C ILE A 256 28.65 -13.72 -31.09
N THR A 257 27.34 -13.54 -31.29
CA THR A 257 26.78 -12.25 -31.75
C THR A 257 25.73 -11.75 -30.77
N GLN A 258 25.72 -10.43 -30.54
CA GLN A 258 24.72 -9.78 -29.71
C GLN A 258 23.93 -8.79 -30.55
N VAL A 259 22.61 -8.88 -30.48
CA VAL A 259 21.69 -7.99 -31.20
C VAL A 259 20.55 -7.53 -30.30
N PRO A 260 19.99 -6.34 -30.54
CA PRO A 260 18.73 -5.95 -29.92
C PRO A 260 17.62 -6.92 -30.30
N TYR A 261 16.72 -7.20 -29.37
CA TYR A 261 15.61 -8.15 -29.54
C TYR A 261 14.35 -7.61 -28.87
N THR A 262 13.19 -7.84 -29.47
CA THR A 262 11.90 -7.48 -28.87
C THR A 262 11.30 -8.72 -28.22
N LEU A 263 11.06 -8.67 -26.91
CA LEU A 263 10.55 -9.82 -26.14
C LEU A 263 9.21 -10.30 -26.66
N GLN A 264 9.05 -11.62 -26.75
CA GLN A 264 7.76 -12.26 -26.97
C GLN A 264 7.22 -12.82 -25.66
N SER A 265 5.91 -13.08 -25.58
CA SER A 265 5.28 -13.62 -24.37
C SER A 265 5.90 -14.95 -23.92
N GLY A 266 6.33 -15.79 -24.87
CA GLY A 266 6.99 -17.06 -24.57
C GLY A 266 8.44 -16.92 -24.07
N ASP A 267 9.04 -15.72 -24.08
CA ASP A 267 10.41 -15.48 -23.62
C ASP A 267 10.52 -15.12 -22.15
N LEU A 268 9.41 -14.67 -21.57
CA LEU A 268 9.33 -14.27 -20.17
C LEU A 268 9.40 -15.52 -19.28
N VAL A 269 10.37 -15.53 -18.38
CA VAL A 269 10.54 -16.55 -17.35
C VAL A 269 10.00 -16.00 -16.04
N THR A 270 9.20 -16.79 -15.36
CA THR A 270 8.79 -16.53 -13.98
C THR A 270 9.87 -17.15 -13.07
N PRO A 271 10.43 -16.40 -12.11
CA PRO A 271 11.40 -16.91 -11.15
C PRO A 271 10.89 -18.11 -10.33
#